data_AF-A0A257UIJ8-F1
#
_entry.id   AF-A0A257UIJ8-F1
#
_cell.length_a   1.000
_cell.length_b   1.000
_cell.length_c   1.000
_cell.angle_alpha   90.00
_cell.angle_beta   90.00
_cell.angle_gamma   90.00
#
_symmetry.space_group_name_H-M   'P 1'
#
loop_
_entity.id
_entity.type
_entity.pdbx_description
1 polymer ?
#
loop_
_entity_poly.entity_id
_entity_poly.type
_entity_poly.pdbx_seq_one_letter_code
_entity_poly.pdbx_strand_id
1 'polypeptide(L)'
;MIGAFLLGLALAADQPILANVPGGARAEWRRSGAPELLVLPRPGEGWGKLAARVTPAAANAAELQAANEALARPLTGVRLRVPWDLLRPDLRVACARALFPLDRRVEAGWEHEVLAPWGGDGESWWELAEWFCGAGSRYPELRQTNPALGLYPARGSPARRPPGRARPRHRP
;
A
#
# COMPACT_ATOMS: atom_id res chain seq x y z
N MET A 1 3.29 17.25 49.51
CA MET A 1 3.08 16.06 48.66
C MET A 1 2.16 16.46 47.52
N ILE A 2 2.72 16.80 46.35
CA ILE A 2 1.95 17.10 45.13
C ILE A 2 2.47 16.14 44.08
N GLY A 3 1.62 15.16 43.71
CA GLY A 3 1.92 14.17 42.70
C GLY A 3 1.85 14.79 41.31
N ALA A 4 2.95 14.75 40.58
CA ALA A 4 2.96 15.02 39.15
C ALA A 4 2.49 13.76 38.42
N PHE A 5 1.19 13.70 38.11
CA PHE A 5 0.67 12.85 37.05
C PHE A 5 1.13 13.47 35.71
N LEU A 6 2.29 13.03 35.21
CA LEU A 6 2.63 13.29 33.82
C LEU A 6 1.74 12.41 32.96
N LEU A 7 0.67 13.04 32.47
CA LEU A 7 -0.18 12.56 31.41
C LEU A 7 0.71 12.17 30.23
N GLY A 8 0.88 10.87 30.00
CA GLY A 8 1.43 10.36 28.75
C GLY A 8 0.46 10.72 27.63
N LEU A 9 0.73 11.81 26.93
CA LEU A 9 0.21 12.02 25.57
C LEU A 9 0.78 10.87 24.72
N ALA A 10 0.06 9.76 24.66
CA ALA A 10 0.20 8.85 23.55
C ALA A 10 -0.20 9.63 22.30
N LEU A 11 0.78 10.18 21.59
CA LEU A 11 0.67 10.44 20.17
C LEU A 11 0.09 9.14 19.59
N ALA A 12 -1.17 9.15 19.18
CA ALA A 12 -1.74 8.08 18.39
C ALA A 12 -0.93 8.06 17.10
N ALA A 13 0.16 7.30 17.14
CA ALA A 13 1.20 7.30 16.15
C ALA A 13 0.60 6.85 14.81
N ASP A 14 1.18 7.36 13.74
CA ASP A 14 1.05 6.91 12.36
C ASP A 14 1.49 5.44 12.22
N GLN A 15 0.74 4.54 12.85
CA GLN A 15 1.00 3.11 12.85
C GLN A 15 0.70 2.57 11.45
N PRO A 16 1.61 1.78 10.87
CA PRO A 16 1.36 1.18 9.58
C PRO A 16 0.20 0.18 9.66
N ILE A 17 -0.60 0.11 8.61
CA ILE A 17 -1.41 -1.08 8.36
C ILE A 17 -0.47 -2.20 7.91
N LEU A 18 -0.62 -3.36 8.54
CA LEU A 18 0.10 -4.58 8.18
C LEU A 18 -0.90 -5.65 7.77
N ALA A 19 -0.68 -6.25 6.61
CA ALA A 19 -1.47 -7.38 6.13
C ALA A 19 -0.56 -8.54 5.71
N ASN A 20 -0.93 -9.77 6.07
CA ASN A 20 -0.19 -10.95 5.64
C ASN A 20 -0.45 -11.22 4.17
N VAL A 21 0.63 -11.41 3.41
CA VAL A 21 0.60 -11.80 1.99
C VAL A 21 1.00 -13.27 1.89
N PRO A 22 0.38 -14.08 1.01
CA PRO A 22 0.76 -15.48 0.82
C PRO A 22 2.27 -15.67 0.61
N GLY A 23 2.81 -16.76 1.16
CA GLY A 23 4.26 -17.05 1.11
C GLY A 23 5.08 -16.37 2.22
N GLY A 24 4.44 -15.85 3.27
CA GLY A 24 5.10 -15.35 4.48
C GLY A 24 5.58 -13.89 4.40
N ALA A 25 5.24 -13.20 3.32
CA ALA A 25 5.50 -11.77 3.15
C ALA A 25 4.43 -10.94 3.89
N ARG A 26 4.69 -9.65 4.08
CA ARG A 26 3.73 -8.70 4.66
C ARG A 26 3.62 -7.47 3.80
N ALA A 27 2.41 -7.04 3.48
CA ALA A 27 2.20 -5.71 2.93
C ALA A 27 2.17 -4.71 4.10
N GLU A 28 2.89 -3.62 3.95
CA GLU A 28 2.91 -2.51 4.90
C GLU A 28 2.41 -1.24 4.19
N TRP A 29 1.49 -0.51 4.81
CA TRP A 29 1.01 0.76 4.29
C TRP A 29 1.02 1.83 5.39
N ARG A 30 1.64 2.96 5.09
CA ARG A 30 1.82 4.13 5.99
C ARG A 30 1.11 5.34 5.41
N ARG A 31 0.72 6.28 6.26
CA ARG A 31 -0.12 7.43 5.89
C ARG A 31 0.43 8.30 4.75
N SER A 32 1.75 8.42 4.61
CA SER A 32 2.36 9.30 3.61
C SER A 32 3.05 8.55 2.46
N GLY A 33 2.67 7.30 2.18
CA GLY A 33 3.39 6.48 1.22
C GLY A 33 2.55 5.48 0.45
N ALA A 34 3.08 5.03 -0.68
CA ALA A 34 2.58 3.84 -1.35
C ALA A 34 2.81 2.60 -0.48
N PRO A 35 1.97 1.57 -0.57
CA PRO A 35 2.23 0.32 0.12
C PRO A 35 3.55 -0.32 -0.29
N GLU A 36 4.18 -1.04 0.62
CA GLU A 36 5.42 -1.77 0.39
C GLU A 36 5.25 -3.23 0.75
N LEU A 37 6.06 -4.10 0.13
CA LEU A 37 6.13 -5.50 0.53
C LEU A 37 7.37 -5.73 1.40
N LEU A 38 7.15 -6.28 2.58
CA LEU A 38 8.18 -6.75 3.49
C LEU A 38 8.38 -8.26 3.28
N VAL A 39 9.57 -8.64 2.84
CA VAL A 39 9.92 -10.04 2.51
C VAL A 39 11.08 -10.54 3.35
N LEU A 40 11.02 -11.81 3.75
CA LEU A 40 12.20 -12.49 4.30
C LEU A 40 13.07 -13.01 3.15
N PRO A 41 14.39 -12.80 3.21
CA PRO A 41 15.34 -13.48 2.33
C PRO A 41 15.30 -14.99 2.56
N ARG A 42 15.48 -15.76 1.48
CA ARG A 42 15.68 -17.22 1.56
C ARG A 42 17.16 -17.55 1.83
N PRO A 43 17.48 -18.73 2.40
CA PRO A 43 18.86 -19.16 2.57
C PRO A 43 19.65 -19.09 1.24
N GLY A 44 20.82 -18.46 1.25
CA GLY A 44 21.69 -18.30 0.07
C GLY A 44 21.20 -17.29 -0.97
N GLU A 45 20.20 -16.47 -0.64
CA GLU A 45 19.65 -15.45 -1.52
C GLU A 45 20.46 -14.14 -1.44
N GLY A 46 21.13 -13.78 -2.53
CA GLY A 46 21.69 -12.44 -2.73
C GLY A 46 20.70 -11.50 -3.44
N TRP A 47 21.05 -10.22 -3.59
CA TRP A 47 20.18 -9.20 -4.19
C TRP A 47 19.62 -9.58 -5.57
N GLY A 48 20.44 -10.16 -6.46
CA GLY A 48 19.97 -10.60 -7.78
C GLY A 48 18.89 -11.69 -7.72
N LYS A 49 19.07 -12.68 -6.84
CA LYS A 49 18.07 -13.77 -6.66
C LYS A 49 16.80 -13.23 -6.00
N LEU A 50 16.94 -12.34 -5.02
CA LEU A 50 15.81 -11.67 -4.38
C LEU A 50 15.02 -10.83 -5.41
N ALA A 51 15.72 -10.01 -6.20
CA ALA A 51 15.10 -9.15 -7.22
C ALA A 51 14.35 -9.98 -8.26
N ALA A 52 14.95 -11.07 -8.78
CA ALA A 52 14.28 -11.98 -9.69
C ALA A 52 12.98 -12.59 -9.11
N ARG A 53 12.93 -12.75 -7.78
CA ARG A 53 11.76 -13.29 -7.08
C ARG A 53 10.68 -12.25 -6.82
N VAL A 54 11.01 -10.99 -6.57
CA VAL A 54 10.05 -9.99 -6.06
C VAL A 54 9.79 -8.82 -7.00
N THR A 55 10.60 -8.66 -8.04
CA THR A 55 10.50 -7.60 -9.04
C THR A 55 10.33 -8.19 -10.45
N PRO A 56 10.02 -7.39 -11.49
CA PRO A 56 9.90 -7.89 -12.86
C PRO A 56 11.19 -8.50 -13.43
N ALA A 57 12.38 -8.10 -12.95
CA ALA A 57 13.65 -8.56 -13.50
C ALA A 57 14.77 -8.55 -12.45
N ALA A 58 15.73 -9.48 -12.59
CA ALA A 58 16.92 -9.51 -11.74
C ALA A 58 17.78 -8.23 -11.82
N ALA A 59 17.66 -7.49 -12.94
CA ALA A 59 18.36 -6.22 -13.16
C ALA A 59 17.97 -5.13 -12.14
N ASN A 60 16.80 -5.24 -11.49
CA ASN A 60 16.34 -4.31 -10.46
C ASN A 60 17.05 -4.50 -9.10
N ALA A 61 18.06 -5.37 -9.02
CA ALA A 61 18.78 -5.66 -7.78
C ALA A 61 19.42 -4.41 -7.14
N ALA A 62 20.00 -3.52 -7.94
CA ALA A 62 20.64 -2.30 -7.42
C ALA A 62 19.61 -1.33 -6.81
N GLU A 63 18.48 -1.12 -7.48
CA GLU A 63 17.37 -0.28 -6.97
C GLU A 63 16.76 -0.88 -5.70
N LEU A 64 16.59 -2.21 -5.67
CA LEU A 64 16.09 -2.92 -4.51
C LEU A 64 17.06 -2.82 -3.32
N GLN A 65 18.37 -2.95 -3.57
CA GLN A 65 19.41 -2.77 -2.56
C GLN A 65 19.41 -1.32 -2.02
N ALA A 66 19.30 -0.32 -2.90
CA ALA A 66 19.24 1.08 -2.50
C ALA A 66 18.02 1.39 -1.60
N ALA A 67 16.87 0.77 -1.86
CA ALA A 67 15.67 0.89 -1.02
C ALA A 67 15.83 0.29 0.39
N ASN A 68 16.88 -0.49 0.62
CA ASN A 68 17.21 -1.15 1.88
C ASN A 68 18.56 -0.66 2.42
N GLU A 69 18.76 0.67 2.43
CA GLU A 69 19.95 1.32 3.02
C GLU A 69 21.28 0.83 2.44
N ALA A 70 21.26 0.38 1.19
CA ALA A 70 22.42 -0.16 0.50
C ALA A 70 23.15 -1.30 1.25
N LEU A 71 22.42 -2.08 2.06
CA LEU A 71 22.97 -3.23 2.78
C LEU A 71 23.79 -4.12 1.83
N ALA A 72 25.01 -4.51 2.26
CA ALA A 72 25.93 -5.27 1.41
C ALA A 72 25.33 -6.61 0.92
N ARG A 73 24.45 -7.21 1.73
CA ARG A 73 23.70 -8.42 1.38
C ARG A 73 22.37 -8.50 2.14
N PRO A 74 21.36 -9.22 1.61
CA PRO A 74 20.18 -9.62 2.36
C PRO A 74 20.54 -10.38 3.65
N LEU A 75 19.98 -9.96 4.78
CA LEU A 75 20.21 -10.61 6.08
C LEU A 75 19.08 -11.58 6.42
N THR A 76 19.43 -12.83 6.73
CA THR A 76 18.45 -13.85 7.15
C THR A 76 17.70 -13.41 8.41
N GLY A 77 16.38 -13.60 8.42
CA GLY A 77 15.52 -13.24 9.56
C GLY A 77 15.12 -11.76 9.61
N VAL A 78 15.74 -10.90 8.79
CA VAL A 78 15.39 -9.49 8.67
C VAL A 78 14.46 -9.31 7.47
N ARG A 79 13.35 -8.60 7.66
CA ARG A 79 12.46 -8.26 6.55
C ARG A 79 13.05 -7.12 5.73
N LEU A 80 13.14 -7.33 4.42
CA LEU A 80 13.55 -6.33 3.45
C LEU A 80 12.34 -5.68 2.80
N ARG A 81 12.45 -4.39 2.54
CA ARG A 81 11.44 -3.56 1.89
C ARG A 81 11.54 -3.69 0.38
N VAL A 82 10.41 -3.92 -0.27
CA VAL A 82 10.28 -3.88 -1.72
C VAL A 82 9.28 -2.77 -2.06
N PRO A 83 9.74 -1.63 -2.60
CA PRO A 83 8.87 -0.51 -2.99
C PRO A 83 7.78 -0.93 -3.96
N TRP A 84 6.60 -0.30 -3.86
CA TRP A 84 5.44 -0.59 -4.73
C TRP A 84 5.80 -0.64 -6.21
N ASP A 85 6.58 0.34 -6.67
CA ASP A 85 6.91 0.52 -8.08
C ASP A 85 7.97 -0.46 -8.59
N LEU A 86 8.71 -1.12 -7.69
CA LEU A 86 9.63 -2.21 -8.03
C LEU A 86 8.96 -3.58 -8.01
N LEU A 87 7.80 -3.73 -7.33
CA LEU A 87 7.12 -5.02 -7.26
C LEU A 87 6.70 -5.53 -8.63
N ARG A 88 6.84 -6.84 -8.85
CA ARG A 88 6.22 -7.49 -10.01
C ARG A 88 4.68 -7.46 -9.91
N PRO A 89 3.95 -7.48 -11.05
CA PRO A 89 2.51 -7.23 -11.07
C PRO A 89 1.67 -8.15 -10.18
N ASP A 90 1.97 -9.45 -10.13
CA ASP A 90 1.25 -10.43 -9.31
C ASP A 90 1.38 -10.13 -7.80
N LEU A 91 2.57 -9.72 -7.35
CA LEU A 91 2.77 -9.35 -5.94
C LEU A 91 2.06 -8.05 -5.58
N ARG A 92 1.95 -7.08 -6.50
CA ARG A 92 1.13 -5.87 -6.28
C ARG A 92 -0.33 -6.24 -6.06
N VAL A 93 -0.87 -7.14 -6.88
CA VAL A 93 -2.25 -7.64 -6.73
C VAL A 93 -2.42 -8.36 -5.39
N ALA A 94 -1.46 -9.19 -5.00
CA ALA A 94 -1.51 -9.88 -3.71
C ALA A 94 -1.46 -8.91 -2.52
N CYS A 95 -0.61 -7.89 -2.57
CA CYS A 95 -0.54 -6.83 -1.55
C CYS A 95 -1.84 -6.04 -1.48
N ALA A 96 -2.39 -5.62 -2.63
CA ALA A 96 -3.64 -4.88 -2.68
C ALA A 96 -4.80 -5.68 -2.07
N ARG A 97 -4.93 -6.97 -2.42
CA ARG A 97 -5.97 -7.84 -1.84
C ARG A 97 -5.79 -8.06 -0.34
N ALA A 98 -4.55 -8.13 0.13
CA ALA A 98 -4.28 -8.30 1.56
C ALA A 98 -4.61 -7.03 2.36
N LEU A 99 -4.26 -5.85 1.83
CA LEU A 99 -4.52 -4.56 2.47
C LEU A 99 -5.98 -4.13 2.37
N PHE A 100 -6.63 -4.45 1.25
CA PHE A 100 -7.99 -4.01 0.92
C PHE A 100 -8.88 -5.23 0.64
N PRO A 101 -9.17 -6.06 1.66
CA PRO A 101 -9.86 -7.33 1.47
C PRO A 101 -11.34 -7.18 1.05
N LEU A 102 -11.93 -5.99 1.25
CA LEU A 102 -13.32 -5.69 0.94
C LEU A 102 -13.49 -5.08 -0.46
N ASP A 103 -12.38 -4.77 -1.13
CA ASP A 103 -12.40 -4.31 -2.52
C ASP A 103 -12.96 -5.37 -3.44
N ARG A 104 -13.86 -4.96 -4.34
CA ARG A 104 -14.57 -5.89 -5.21
C ARG A 104 -14.87 -5.31 -6.58
N ARG A 105 -15.08 -6.21 -7.53
CA ARG A 105 -15.64 -5.87 -8.84
C ARG A 105 -17.16 -5.78 -8.73
N VAL A 106 -17.72 -4.69 -9.23
CA VAL A 106 -19.15 -4.43 -9.37
C VAL A 106 -19.46 -4.16 -10.85
N GLU A 107 -20.74 -4.12 -11.23
CA GLU A 107 -21.14 -3.83 -12.62
C GLU A 107 -20.53 -2.51 -13.14
N ALA A 108 -20.53 -1.48 -12.29
CA ALA A 108 -19.97 -0.16 -12.58
C ALA A 108 -18.43 -0.10 -12.56
N GLY A 109 -17.73 -1.20 -12.27
CA GLY A 109 -16.27 -1.25 -12.27
C GLY A 109 -15.67 -1.85 -11.00
N TRP A 110 -14.73 -1.14 -10.39
CA TRP A 110 -14.10 -1.55 -9.14
C TRP A 110 -14.56 -0.63 -8.01
N GLU A 111 -14.90 -1.23 -6.89
CA GLU A 111 -15.35 -0.56 -5.67
C GLU A 111 -14.32 -0.82 -4.57
N HIS A 112 -13.86 0.25 -3.93
CA HIS A 112 -13.02 0.21 -2.74
C HIS A 112 -13.81 0.64 -1.53
N GLU A 113 -13.62 -0.07 -0.43
CA GLU A 113 -14.19 0.32 0.85
C GLU A 113 -13.18 1.16 1.62
N VAL A 114 -13.51 2.42 1.85
CA VAL A 114 -12.63 3.38 2.54
C VAL A 114 -12.33 2.86 3.95
N LEU A 115 -11.05 2.68 4.26
CA LEU A 115 -10.62 2.13 5.55
C LEU A 115 -10.47 3.21 6.64
N ALA A 116 -10.07 4.42 6.25
CA ALA A 116 -9.77 5.55 7.15
C ALA A 116 -8.99 5.13 8.43
N PRO A 117 -7.83 4.46 8.28
CA PRO A 117 -7.22 3.69 9.36
C PRO A 117 -6.51 4.55 10.44
N TRP A 118 -6.21 5.82 10.15
CA TRP A 118 -5.44 6.71 11.03
C TRP A 118 -6.29 7.66 11.88
N GLY A 119 -7.59 7.39 12.04
CA GLY A 119 -8.43 8.10 13.01
C GLY A 119 -8.52 9.62 12.82
N GLY A 120 -8.69 10.07 11.58
CA GLY A 120 -8.89 11.48 11.20
C GLY A 120 -9.73 11.60 9.94
N ASP A 121 -9.46 12.61 9.11
CA ASP A 121 -9.93 12.68 7.73
C ASP A 121 -9.70 11.33 7.05
N GLY A 122 -10.74 10.76 6.43
CA GLY A 122 -10.64 9.48 5.71
C GLY A 122 -9.59 9.55 4.59
N GLU A 123 -9.41 8.44 3.88
CA GLU A 123 -8.53 8.41 2.70
C GLU A 123 -8.85 9.60 1.79
N SER A 124 -7.84 10.40 1.51
CA SER A 124 -8.03 11.61 0.74
C SER A 124 -8.38 11.23 -0.69
N TRP A 125 -9.15 12.11 -1.35
CA TRP A 125 -9.42 11.93 -2.78
C TRP A 125 -8.15 11.90 -3.63
N TRP A 126 -7.07 12.53 -3.17
CA TRP A 126 -5.77 12.48 -3.82
C TRP A 126 -5.17 11.07 -3.78
N GLU A 127 -5.09 10.46 -2.60
CA GLU A 127 -4.59 9.09 -2.42
C GLU A 127 -5.43 8.08 -3.23
N LEU A 128 -6.76 8.19 -3.12
CA LEU A 128 -7.67 7.35 -3.89
C LEU A 128 -7.42 7.51 -5.40
N ALA A 129 -7.20 8.72 -5.89
CA ALA A 129 -6.91 8.97 -7.31
C ALA A 129 -5.53 8.47 -7.74
N GLU A 130 -4.52 8.52 -6.88
CA GLU A 130 -3.22 7.89 -7.14
C GLU A 130 -3.35 6.38 -7.33
N TRP A 131 -4.11 5.71 -6.47
CA TRP A 131 -4.31 4.26 -6.57
C TRP A 131 -5.20 3.89 -7.75
N PHE A 132 -6.27 4.66 -7.96
CA PHE A 132 -7.32 4.32 -8.90
C PHE A 132 -7.02 4.71 -10.33
N CYS A 133 -6.52 5.93 -10.49
CA CYS A 133 -6.34 6.60 -11.76
C CYS A 133 -4.86 6.80 -12.09
N GLY A 134 -3.96 6.45 -11.17
CA GLY A 134 -2.51 6.52 -11.33
C GLY A 134 -1.90 7.89 -11.09
N ALA A 135 -2.69 8.91 -10.76
CA ALA A 135 -2.24 10.27 -10.49
C ALA A 135 -3.25 10.99 -9.58
N GLY A 136 -2.77 11.56 -8.48
CA GLY A 136 -3.61 12.22 -7.47
C GLY A 136 -4.34 13.45 -8.01
N SER A 137 -3.75 14.15 -8.98
CA SER A 137 -4.38 15.26 -9.70
C SER A 137 -5.69 14.91 -10.43
N ARG A 138 -5.98 13.61 -10.61
CA ARG A 138 -7.26 13.13 -11.20
C ARG A 138 -8.40 13.02 -10.20
N TYR A 139 -8.19 13.43 -8.95
CA TYR A 139 -9.22 13.40 -7.92
C TYR A 139 -10.53 14.12 -8.28
N PRO A 140 -10.58 15.21 -9.08
CA PRO A 140 -11.85 15.84 -9.43
C PRO A 140 -12.77 14.91 -10.25
N GLU A 141 -12.20 14.13 -11.17
CA GLU A 141 -12.94 13.15 -11.97
C GLU A 141 -13.45 11.99 -11.09
N LEU A 142 -12.64 11.57 -10.12
CA LEU A 142 -13.02 10.54 -9.16
C LEU A 142 -14.20 11.00 -8.30
N ARG A 143 -14.21 12.27 -7.87
CA ARG A 143 -15.34 12.86 -7.14
C ARG A 143 -16.62 12.94 -7.97
N GLN A 144 -16.52 13.23 -9.26
CA GLN A 144 -17.69 13.22 -10.17
C GLN A 144 -18.33 11.83 -10.27
N THR A 145 -17.53 10.77 -10.15
CA THR A 145 -18.02 9.37 -10.12
C THR A 145 -18.66 9.00 -8.77
N ASN A 146 -18.37 9.77 -7.71
CA ASN A 146 -18.79 9.51 -6.34
C ASN A 146 -19.45 10.74 -5.69
N PRO A 147 -20.53 11.30 -6.28
CA PRO A 147 -21.11 12.57 -5.85
C PRO A 147 -21.76 12.52 -4.46
N ALA A 148 -22.10 11.32 -3.98
CA ALA A 148 -22.68 11.10 -2.65
C ALA A 148 -21.63 11.12 -1.52
N LEU A 149 -20.33 11.09 -1.85
CA LEU A 149 -19.25 11.08 -0.87
C LEU A 149 -18.75 12.50 -0.59
N GLY A 150 -18.56 12.81 0.70
CA GLY A 150 -18.02 14.08 1.16
C GLY A 150 -16.56 14.32 0.76
N LEU A 151 -16.01 15.47 1.17
CA LEU A 151 -14.59 15.78 0.92
C LEU A 151 -13.65 14.76 1.60
N TYR A 152 -14.10 14.20 2.73
CA TYR A 152 -13.42 13.15 3.46
C TYR A 152 -14.40 11.98 3.59
N PRO A 153 -14.33 10.98 2.69
CA PRO A 153 -15.19 9.81 2.77
C PRO A 153 -15.05 9.12 4.13
N ALA A 154 -16.18 8.80 4.76
CA ALA A 154 -16.19 8.09 6.03
C ALA A 154 -15.72 6.63 5.84
N ARG A 155 -15.16 6.04 6.90
CA ARG A 155 -14.86 4.60 6.93
C ARG A 155 -16.09 3.78 6.51
N GLY A 156 -15.88 2.74 5.71
CA GLY A 156 -16.93 1.87 5.18
C GLY A 156 -17.66 2.45 3.96
N SER A 157 -17.34 3.67 3.54
CA SER A 157 -17.93 4.26 2.34
C SER A 157 -17.41 3.55 1.07
N PRO A 158 -18.28 3.18 0.12
CA PRO A 158 -17.84 2.61 -1.15
C PRO A 158 -17.41 3.71 -2.14
N ALA A 159 -16.11 3.78 -2.43
CA ALA A 159 -15.55 4.65 -3.46
C ALA A 159 -15.35 3.87 -4.77
N ARG A 160 -15.98 4.35 -5.85
CA ARG A 160 -15.95 3.70 -7.16
C ARG A 160 -14.92 4.32 -8.09
N ARG A 161 -14.24 3.46 -8.85
CA ARG A 161 -13.33 3.86 -9.92
C ARG A 161 -14.08 4.44 -11.12
N PRO A 162 -13.54 5.45 -11.82
CA PRO A 162 -14.10 5.90 -13.09
C PRO A 162 -13.97 4.80 -14.17
N PRO A 163 -15.01 4.58 -14.99
CA PRO A 163 -14.96 3.62 -16.09
C PRO A 163 -13.85 4.00 -17.10
N GLY A 164 -13.16 2.99 -17.65
CA GLY A 164 -12.13 3.17 -18.67
C GLY A 164 -10.75 3.67 -18.19
N ARG A 165 -10.62 4.09 -16.92
CA ARG A 165 -9.36 4.65 -16.37
C ARG A 165 -8.62 3.75 -15.37
N ALA A 166 -9.03 2.48 -15.26
CA ALA A 166 -8.29 1.52 -14.45
C ALA A 166 -6.84 1.43 -14.93
N ARG A 167 -5.87 1.55 -13.99
CA ARG A 167 -4.52 1.05 -14.27
C ARG A 167 -4.65 -0.37 -14.85
N PRO A 168 -3.97 -0.70 -15.97
CA PRO A 168 -4.08 -2.01 -16.64
C PRO A 168 -3.90 -3.20 -15.69
N ARG A 169 -3.18 -3.00 -14.59
CA ARG A 169 -2.77 -4.02 -13.61
C ARG A 169 -3.81 -4.34 -12.52
N HIS A 170 -5.02 -3.76 -12.59
CA HIS A 170 -6.18 -4.15 -11.77
C HIS A 170 -7.38 -4.64 -12.61
N ARG A 171 -7.19 -4.83 -13.92
CA ARG A 171 -8.13 -5.65 -14.69
C ARG A 171 -7.81 -7.12 -14.38
N PRO A 172 -8.80 -7.98 -14.11
CA PRO A 172 -8.56 -9.41 -14.10
C PRO A 172 -8.08 -9.89 -15.46
#